data_AF-B6QH80-F1
#
_entry.id   AF-B6QH80-F1
#
_cell.length_a   1.000
_cell.length_b   1.000
_cell.length_c   1.000
_cell.angle_alpha   90.00
_cell.angle_beta   90.00
_cell.angle_gamma   90.00
#
_symmetry.space_group_name_H-M   'P 1'
#
loop_
_entity.id
_entity.type
_entity.pdbx_description
1 polymer ?
#
loop_
_entity_poly.entity_id
_entity_poly.type
_entity_poly.pdbx_seq_one_letter_code
_entity_poly.pdbx_strand_id
1 'polypeptide(L)'
;MFRIHKTLDIITVFHKPSLPGSTRVVNLLRTASANATEIANSTPDQASDPTPFAKGSSGADAPLRDDFEVEITESLPTPDQLSTIIDYLGSKGVKPGAVVQGAASKADALKKLSEIGFARPIVVDWSNGKAVIGDNESEILRLLRKGDESI
;
A
#
# COMPACT_ATOMS: atom_id res chain seq x y z
N MET A 1 31.54 -8.75 -4.41
CA MET A 1 30.44 -7.76 -4.31
C MET A 1 29.35 -8.37 -3.45
N PHE A 2 29.26 -8.01 -2.17
CA PHE A 2 28.12 -8.39 -1.34
C PHE A 2 26.98 -7.42 -1.67
N ARG A 3 25.97 -7.91 -2.40
CA ARG A 3 24.70 -7.19 -2.54
C ARG A 3 24.03 -7.27 -1.19
N ILE A 4 24.13 -6.20 -0.41
CA ILE A 4 23.28 -5.97 0.77
C ILE A 4 21.84 -6.03 0.26
N HIS A 5 21.19 -7.16 0.50
CA HIS A 5 19.76 -7.40 0.34
C HIS A 5 19.05 -6.29 1.11
N LYS A 6 18.57 -5.28 0.39
CA LYS A 6 17.61 -4.32 0.92
C LYS A 6 16.39 -5.16 1.32
N THR A 7 15.89 -4.98 2.53
CA THR A 7 14.63 -5.61 2.95
C THR A 7 13.56 -5.11 1.99
N LEU A 8 12.91 -6.04 1.27
CA LEU A 8 11.82 -5.69 0.36
C LEU A 8 10.73 -4.95 1.12
N ASP A 9 10.19 -3.90 0.51
CA ASP A 9 9.06 -3.20 1.12
C ASP A 9 7.83 -4.10 1.07
N ILE A 10 7.22 -4.37 2.22
CA ILE A 10 6.05 -5.25 2.30
C ILE A 10 4.79 -4.39 2.28
N ILE A 11 3.95 -4.62 1.28
CA ILE A 11 2.60 -4.06 1.19
C ILE A 11 1.60 -5.17 1.42
N THR A 12 0.82 -5.08 2.49
CA THR A 12 -0.26 -6.03 2.75
C THR A 12 -1.59 -5.45 2.29
N VAL A 13 -2.38 -6.27 1.60
CA VAL A 13 -3.72 -5.96 1.11
C VAL A 13 -4.73 -6.83 1.82
N PHE A 14 -5.53 -6.23 2.68
CA PHE A 14 -6.69 -6.87 3.29
C PHE A 14 -7.86 -6.76 2.34
N HIS A 15 -8.18 -7.85 1.65
CA HIS A 15 -9.12 -7.85 0.54
C HIS A 15 -10.31 -8.78 0.85
N LYS A 16 -11.40 -8.65 0.06
CA LYS A 16 -12.53 -9.60 0.07
C LYS A 16 -12.97 -9.87 -1.37
N PRO A 17 -12.91 -11.11 -1.88
CA PRO A 17 -13.23 -11.42 -3.27
C PRO A 17 -14.70 -11.11 -3.63
N SER A 18 -15.59 -11.09 -2.63
CA SER A 18 -17.00 -10.68 -2.81
C SER A 18 -17.18 -9.20 -3.20
N LEU A 19 -16.13 -8.37 -3.07
CA LEU A 19 -16.19 -6.94 -3.37
C LEU A 19 -15.43 -6.62 -4.67
N PRO A 20 -16.07 -6.02 -5.69
CA PRO A 20 -15.42 -5.72 -6.97
C PRO A 20 -14.31 -4.67 -6.84
N GLY A 21 -14.44 -3.71 -5.91
CA GLY A 21 -13.36 -2.75 -5.63
C GLY A 21 -12.10 -3.45 -5.11
N SER A 22 -12.27 -4.52 -4.34
CA SER A 22 -11.16 -5.25 -3.76
C SER A 22 -10.36 -6.05 -4.78
N THR A 23 -11.01 -6.64 -5.78
CA THR A 23 -10.32 -7.38 -6.85
C THR A 23 -9.57 -6.44 -7.79
N ARG A 24 -10.10 -5.23 -8.05
CA ARG A 24 -9.39 -4.18 -8.79
C ARG A 24 -8.07 -3.80 -8.12
N VAL A 25 -8.11 -3.52 -6.82
CA VAL A 25 -6.93 -3.15 -6.03
C VAL A 25 -5.86 -4.24 -6.04
N VAL A 26 -6.26 -5.50 -5.88
CA VAL A 26 -5.34 -6.65 -5.93
C VAL A 26 -4.65 -6.75 -7.29
N ASN A 27 -5.40 -6.62 -8.38
CA ASN A 27 -4.84 -6.66 -9.74
C ASN A 27 -3.89 -5.50 -9.99
N LEU A 28 -4.27 -4.28 -9.59
CA LEU A 28 -3.44 -3.08 -9.69
C LEU A 28 -2.09 -3.27 -8.97
N LEU A 29 -2.13 -3.74 -7.72
CA LEU A 29 -0.93 -3.93 -6.91
C LEU A 29 -0.02 -5.04 -7.46
N ARG A 30 -0.58 -6.15 -7.94
CA ARG A 30 0.20 -7.21 -8.61
C ARG A 30 0.88 -6.72 -9.88
N THR A 31 0.18 -5.94 -10.71
CA THR A 31 0.78 -5.37 -11.92
C THR A 31 1.88 -4.37 -11.56
N ALA A 32 1.65 -3.53 -10.55
CA ALA A 32 2.65 -2.57 -10.10
C ALA A 32 3.89 -3.24 -9.51
N SER A 33 3.75 -4.34 -8.75
CA SER A 33 4.88 -5.09 -8.19
C SER A 33 5.70 -5.76 -9.28
N ALA A 34 5.06 -6.36 -10.28
CA ALA A 34 5.74 -6.96 -11.43
C ALA A 34 6.56 -5.89 -12.20
N ASN A 35 5.97 -4.72 -12.44
CA ASN A 35 6.67 -3.61 -13.09
C ASN A 35 7.86 -3.11 -12.27
N ALA A 36 7.76 -3.05 -10.93
CA ALA A 36 8.87 -2.65 -10.07
C ALA A 36 10.04 -3.63 -10.18
N THR A 37 9.77 -4.95 -10.19
CA THR A 37 10.78 -6.01 -10.36
C THR A 37 11.49 -5.95 -11.71
N GLU A 38 10.78 -5.66 -12.79
CA GLU A 38 11.40 -5.45 -14.10
C GLU A 38 12.34 -4.24 -14.11
N ILE A 39 11.97 -3.14 -13.44
CA ILE A 39 12.80 -1.93 -13.33
C ILE A 39 14.03 -2.20 -12.47
N ALA A 40 13.90 -2.90 -11.34
CA ALA A 40 15.02 -3.22 -10.45
C ALA A 40 16.01 -4.20 -11.08
N ASN A 41 15.53 -5.11 -11.94
CA ASN A 41 16.36 -6.07 -12.66
C ASN A 41 16.97 -5.50 -13.96
N SER A 42 16.47 -4.36 -14.45
CA SER A 42 17.01 -3.68 -15.63
C SER A 42 18.33 -2.97 -15.30
N THR A 43 19.42 -3.70 -15.54
CA THR A 43 20.83 -3.33 -15.37
C THR A 43 21.18 -1.92 -15.94
N PRO A 44 22.06 -1.13 -15.29
CA PRO A 44 22.38 0.27 -15.68
C PRO A 44 23.08 0.50 -17.04
N ASP A 45 23.47 -0.55 -17.78
CA ASP A 45 24.40 -0.43 -18.94
C ASP A 45 23.69 -0.38 -20.31
N GLN A 46 22.36 -0.31 -20.32
CA GLN A 46 21.56 -0.11 -21.54
C GLN A 46 20.80 1.23 -21.45
N ALA A 47 21.52 2.31 -21.18
CA ALA A 47 20.99 3.67 -21.31
C ALA A 47 20.99 4.11 -22.79
N SER A 48 20.15 3.46 -23.58
CA SER A 48 19.63 4.02 -24.83
C SER A 48 18.11 3.99 -24.70
N ASP A 49 17.57 5.11 -24.19
CA ASP A 49 16.14 5.36 -23.98
C ASP A 49 15.41 4.38 -23.05
N PRO A 50 15.46 4.58 -21.71
CA PRO A 50 14.24 4.41 -20.94
C PRO A 50 13.33 5.53 -21.42
N THR A 51 12.30 5.24 -22.21
CA THR A 51 11.25 6.23 -22.47
C THR A 51 10.84 6.82 -21.14
N PRO A 52 11.18 8.08 -20.88
CA PRO A 52 10.82 8.71 -19.63
C PRO A 52 9.32 8.96 -19.79
N PHE A 53 8.50 8.42 -18.89
CA PHE A 53 7.35 9.22 -18.49
C PHE A 53 7.95 10.56 -18.06
N ALA A 54 7.74 11.51 -18.96
CA ALA A 54 8.65 12.61 -19.16
C ALA A 54 8.82 13.39 -17.86
N LYS A 55 10.05 13.82 -17.63
CA LYS A 55 10.42 14.91 -16.74
C LYS A 55 9.49 16.11 -17.00
N GLY A 56 8.37 16.12 -16.29
CA GLY A 56 7.33 17.12 -16.27
C GLY A 56 6.99 17.35 -14.82
N SER A 57 7.56 18.40 -14.27
CA SER A 57 7.24 18.95 -12.96
C SER A 57 5.73 19.20 -12.81
N SER A 58 5.00 18.22 -12.26
CA SER A 58 3.62 18.39 -11.78
C SER A 58 3.14 17.19 -10.95
N GLY A 59 3.64 16.99 -9.72
CA GLY A 59 2.98 16.23 -8.63
C GLY A 59 2.46 14.78 -8.87
N ALA A 60 2.63 14.20 -10.06
CA ALA A 60 1.96 12.98 -10.52
C ALA A 60 2.92 11.93 -11.12
N ASP A 61 4.12 12.33 -11.57
CA ASP A 61 5.11 11.49 -12.27
C ASP A 61 6.37 11.19 -11.42
N ALA A 62 6.20 10.83 -10.15
CA ALA A 62 7.32 10.30 -9.38
C ALA A 62 7.59 8.83 -9.79
N PRO A 63 8.86 8.39 -9.88
CA PRO A 63 9.19 6.99 -10.14
C PRO A 63 8.41 6.06 -9.21
N LEU A 64 7.87 4.97 -9.78
CA LEU A 64 7.40 3.85 -8.95
C LEU A 64 8.56 3.41 -8.05
N ARG A 65 8.24 3.03 -6.80
CA ARG A 65 9.22 2.60 -5.80
C ARG A 65 10.11 1.45 -6.28
N ASP A 66 11.24 1.29 -5.58
CA ASP A 66 12.10 0.10 -5.70
C ASP A 66 11.29 -1.18 -5.32
N ASP A 67 11.78 -2.37 -5.67
CA ASP A 67 11.11 -3.65 -5.44
C ASP A 67 10.34 -3.78 -4.12
N PHE A 68 9.08 -4.17 -4.23
CA PHE A 68 8.19 -4.40 -3.11
C PHE A 68 7.41 -5.70 -3.28
N GLU A 69 7.09 -6.34 -2.17
CA GLU A 69 6.30 -7.56 -2.11
C GLU A 69 4.86 -7.22 -1.74
N VAL A 70 3.91 -7.77 -2.50
CA VAL A 70 2.47 -7.61 -2.23
C VAL A 70 1.94 -8.86 -1.58
N GLU A 71 1.61 -8.76 -0.30
CA GLU A 71 0.93 -9.81 0.44
C GLU A 71 -0.58 -9.61 0.34
N ILE A 72 -1.29 -10.61 -0.17
CA ILE A 72 -2.74 -10.57 -0.33
C ILE A 72 -3.35 -11.46 0.74
N THR A 73 -4.17 -10.87 1.62
CA THR A 73 -4.81 -11.60 2.71
C THR A 73 -6.31 -11.34 2.75
N GLU A 74 -7.08 -12.40 2.90
CA GLU A 74 -8.53 -12.35 3.09
C GLU A 74 -8.91 -12.39 4.57
N SER A 75 -7.98 -12.79 5.43
CA SER A 75 -8.20 -12.92 6.86
C SER A 75 -8.28 -11.56 7.54
N LEU A 76 -8.74 -11.55 8.80
CA LEU A 76 -8.68 -10.37 9.64
C LEU A 76 -7.22 -10.05 10.01
N PRO A 77 -6.86 -8.75 10.14
CA PRO A 77 -5.58 -8.37 10.69
C PRO A 77 -5.44 -8.87 12.13
N THR A 78 -4.21 -9.16 12.56
CA THR A 78 -3.93 -9.38 13.97
C THR A 78 -4.20 -8.09 14.78
N PRO A 79 -4.44 -8.19 16.10
CA PRO A 79 -4.68 -7.00 16.93
C PRO A 79 -3.55 -5.96 16.82
N ASP A 80 -2.30 -6.40 16.77
CA ASP A 80 -1.15 -5.51 16.59
C ASP A 80 -1.13 -4.86 15.21
N GLN A 81 -1.44 -5.62 14.14
CA GLN A 81 -1.58 -5.06 12.80
C GLN A 81 -2.71 -4.03 12.73
N LEU A 82 -3.88 -4.33 13.30
CA LEU A 82 -5.02 -3.40 13.32
C LEU A 82 -4.67 -2.11 14.07
N SER A 83 -4.00 -2.24 15.21
CA SER A 83 -3.52 -1.12 16.02
C SER A 83 -2.66 -0.17 15.16
N THR A 84 -1.69 -0.72 14.45
CA THR A 84 -0.79 0.03 13.56
C THR A 84 -1.51 0.63 12.35
N ILE A 85 -2.45 -0.12 11.74
CA ILE A 85 -3.27 0.38 10.62
C ILE A 85 -4.08 1.60 11.05
N ILE A 86 -4.71 1.55 12.23
CA ILE A 86 -5.47 2.67 12.78
C ILE A 86 -4.55 3.88 13.03
N ASP A 87 -3.30 3.68 13.45
CA ASP A 87 -2.34 4.77 13.66
C ASP A 87 -1.93 5.42 12.33
N TYR A 88 -1.64 4.62 11.30
CA TYR A 88 -1.29 5.10 9.95
C TYR A 88 -2.43 5.91 9.32
N LEU A 89 -3.67 5.43 9.51
CA LEU A 89 -4.87 6.10 9.05
C LEU A 89 -5.23 7.31 9.91
N GLY A 90 -4.99 7.23 11.22
CA GLY A 90 -5.17 8.33 12.17
C GLY A 90 -4.26 9.51 11.85
N SER A 91 -3.05 9.25 11.36
CA SER A 91 -2.11 10.26 10.85
C SER A 91 -2.68 11.03 9.64
N LYS A 92 -3.63 10.43 8.90
CA LYS A 92 -4.38 11.06 7.81
C LYS A 92 -5.73 11.66 8.26
N GLY A 93 -6.02 11.67 9.55
CA GLY A 93 -7.30 12.15 10.11
C GLY A 93 -8.47 11.16 9.94
N VAL A 94 -8.20 9.92 9.55
CA VAL A 94 -9.23 8.88 9.42
C VAL A 94 -9.59 8.34 10.80
N LYS A 95 -10.89 8.27 11.09
CA LYS A 95 -11.40 7.80 12.39
C LYS A 95 -11.34 6.28 12.49
N PRO A 96 -11.14 5.70 13.69
CA PRO A 96 -11.20 4.25 13.91
C PRO A 96 -12.51 3.61 13.41
N GLY A 97 -13.62 4.34 13.50
CA GLY A 97 -14.93 3.91 13.01
C GLY A 97 -15.02 3.68 11.49
N ALA A 98 -14.10 4.27 10.71
CA ALA A 98 -14.00 4.03 9.28
C ALA A 98 -13.23 2.74 8.94
N VAL A 99 -12.40 2.25 9.88
CA VAL A 99 -11.66 0.98 9.77
C VAL A 99 -12.50 -0.17 10.31
N VAL A 100 -13.11 0.03 11.47
CA VAL A 100 -13.97 -0.93 12.14
C VAL A 100 -15.31 -0.27 12.46
N GLN A 101 -16.38 -0.75 11.83
CA GLN A 101 -17.72 -0.22 12.00
C GLN A 101 -18.13 -0.23 13.49
N GLY A 102 -18.56 0.92 13.99
CA GLY A 102 -19.00 1.07 15.39
C GLY A 102 -17.87 1.24 16.41
N ALA A 103 -16.62 1.37 15.96
CA ALA A 103 -15.50 1.73 16.82
C ALA A 103 -15.45 3.24 17.09
N ALA A 104 -15.50 3.64 18.35
CA ALA A 104 -15.29 5.03 18.78
C ALA A 104 -13.81 5.34 19.06
N SER A 105 -13.04 4.32 19.42
CA SER A 105 -11.63 4.42 19.79
C SER A 105 -10.83 3.25 19.23
N LYS A 106 -9.51 3.36 19.25
CA LYS A 106 -8.59 2.28 18.88
C LYS A 106 -8.82 1.00 19.70
N ALA A 107 -9.01 1.15 21.03
CA ALA A 107 -9.31 0.03 21.92
C ALA A 107 -10.68 -0.61 21.60
N ASP A 108 -11.67 0.18 21.21
CA ASP A 108 -12.96 -0.32 20.74
C ASP A 108 -12.82 -1.09 19.42
N ALA A 109 -12.03 -0.58 18.47
CA ALA A 109 -11.80 -1.22 17.18
C ALA A 109 -11.18 -2.62 17.35
N LEU A 110 -10.21 -2.75 18.26
CA LEU A 110 -9.59 -4.04 18.60
C LEU A 110 -10.59 -5.05 19.19
N LYS A 111 -11.53 -4.57 20.01
CA LYS A 111 -12.56 -5.43 20.61
C LYS A 111 -13.71 -5.76 19.65
N LYS A 112 -14.00 -4.88 18.69
CA LYS A 112 -15.11 -5.00 17.72
C LYS A 112 -14.68 -5.52 16.35
N LEU A 113 -13.40 -5.87 16.19
CA LEU A 113 -12.89 -6.44 14.96
C LEU A 113 -13.68 -7.71 14.61
N SER A 114 -14.31 -7.69 13.44
CA SER A 114 -15.13 -8.77 12.93
C SER A 114 -15.08 -8.81 11.40
N GLU A 115 -15.34 -9.96 10.80
CA GLU A 115 -15.28 -10.17 9.34
C GLU A 115 -16.19 -9.22 8.54
N ILE A 116 -17.29 -8.78 9.15
CA ILE A 116 -18.29 -7.92 8.51
C ILE A 116 -18.06 -6.45 8.87
N GLY A 117 -17.59 -6.17 10.08
CA GLY A 117 -17.37 -4.81 10.56
C GLY A 117 -16.04 -4.19 10.10
N PHE A 118 -15.11 -4.98 9.57
CA PHE A 118 -13.83 -4.48 9.07
C PHE A 118 -13.96 -3.93 7.65
N ALA A 119 -13.52 -2.68 7.45
CA ALA A 119 -13.52 -2.06 6.13
C ALA A 119 -12.53 -2.76 5.21
N ARG A 120 -12.97 -3.05 3.98
CA ARG A 120 -12.18 -3.72 2.94
C ARG A 120 -12.53 -3.10 1.57
N PRO A 121 -11.56 -2.96 0.65
CA PRO A 121 -10.15 -3.29 0.80
C PRO A 121 -9.39 -2.28 1.67
N ILE A 122 -8.35 -2.73 2.35
CA ILE A 122 -7.36 -1.86 3.00
C ILE A 122 -5.97 -2.24 2.50
N VAL A 123 -5.24 -1.25 1.99
CA VAL A 123 -3.85 -1.38 1.55
C VAL A 123 -2.96 -0.77 2.62
N VAL A 124 -1.99 -1.52 3.10
CA VAL A 124 -1.09 -1.13 4.19
C VAL A 124 0.34 -1.26 3.72
N ASP A 125 1.09 -0.18 3.84
CA ASP A 125 2.52 -0.11 3.60
C ASP A 125 3.24 -0.06 4.94
N TRP A 126 3.81 -1.20 5.33
CA TRP A 126 4.49 -1.32 6.61
C TRP A 126 5.82 -0.56 6.62
N SER A 127 6.50 -0.47 5.48
CA SER A 127 7.78 0.20 5.34
C SER A 127 7.66 1.72 5.47
N ASN A 128 6.63 2.30 4.86
CA ASN A 128 6.45 3.76 4.79
C ASN A 128 5.48 4.29 5.86
N GLY A 129 4.89 3.40 6.65
CA GLY A 129 3.91 3.79 7.67
C GLY A 129 2.64 4.41 7.09
N LYS A 130 2.19 3.93 5.91
CA LYS A 130 1.03 4.48 5.20
C LYS A 130 -0.05 3.42 5.04
N ALA A 131 -1.29 3.85 5.10
CA ALA A 131 -2.43 3.01 4.78
C ALA A 131 -3.48 3.77 3.97
N VAL A 132 -4.24 3.04 3.16
CA VAL A 132 -5.34 3.55 2.33
C VAL A 132 -6.53 2.61 2.50
N ILE A 133 -7.71 3.18 2.70
CA ILE A 133 -8.98 2.44 2.76
C ILE A 133 -9.70 2.62 1.44
N GLY A 134 -10.28 1.53 0.93
CA GLY A 134 -11.10 1.53 -0.26
C GLY A 134 -10.30 1.31 -1.54
N ASP A 135 -10.97 1.50 -2.67
CA ASP A 135 -10.47 1.22 -4.01
C ASP A 135 -10.06 2.47 -4.79
N ASN A 136 -9.69 3.55 -4.08
CA ASN A 136 -9.20 4.76 -4.70
C ASN A 136 -7.80 4.55 -5.30
N GLU A 137 -7.77 4.24 -6.59
CA GLU A 137 -6.56 3.95 -7.36
C GLU A 137 -5.53 5.09 -7.25
N SER A 138 -5.97 6.35 -7.23
CA SER A 138 -5.05 7.49 -7.15
C SER A 138 -4.32 7.55 -5.81
N GLU A 139 -5.00 7.23 -4.70
CA GLU A 139 -4.38 7.16 -3.38
C GLU A 139 -3.43 5.95 -3.26
N ILE A 140 -3.82 4.81 -3.84
CA ILE A 140 -2.99 3.60 -3.87
C ILE A 140 -1.74 3.85 -4.70
N LEU A 141 -1.86 4.42 -5.89
CA LEU A 141 -0.71 4.81 -6.71
C LEU A 141 0.17 5.82 -5.98
N ARG A 142 -0.41 6.77 -5.22
CA ARG A 142 0.37 7.71 -4.41
C ARG A 142 1.12 7.04 -3.28
N LEU A 143 0.54 6.01 -2.68
CA LEU A 143 1.23 5.15 -1.73
C LEU A 143 2.38 4.42 -2.43
N LEU A 144 2.20 3.95 -3.67
CA LEU A 144 3.22 3.23 -4.46
C LEU A 144 4.39 4.09 -4.97
N ARG A 145 4.24 5.41 -5.04
CA ARG A 145 5.29 6.32 -5.51
C ARG A 145 6.40 6.49 -4.46
N LYS A 146 7.65 6.50 -4.92
CA LYS A 146 8.83 6.73 -4.08
C LYS A 146 8.81 8.16 -3.56
N GLY A 147 8.66 8.32 -2.23
CA GLY A 147 9.01 9.49 -1.44
C GLY A 147 8.67 10.87 -2.02
N ASP A 148 7.52 11.42 -1.63
CA ASP A 148 7.43 12.86 -1.35
C ASP A 148 7.99 13.07 0.07
N GLU A 149 9.28 12.74 0.26
CA GLU A 149 10.04 13.01 1.48
C GLU A 149 11.01 14.14 1.12
N SER A 150 10.46 15.34 1.07
CA SER A 150 11.23 16.57 0.99
C SER A 150 11.67 16.91 2.42
N ILE A 151 12.94 16.66 2.76
CA ILE A 151 13.65 17.39 3.82
C ILE A 151 14.51 18.45 3.14
#